data_AF-A0A6M2DD62-F1
#
_entry.id   AF-A0A6M2DD62-F1
#
_cell.length_a   1.000
_cell.length_b   1.000
_cell.length_c   1.000
_cell.angle_alpha   90.00
_cell.angle_beta   90.00
_cell.angle_gamma   90.00
#
_symmetry.space_group_name_H-M   'P 1'
#
loop_
_entity.id
_entity.type
_entity.pdbx_description
1 polymer ?
#
loop_
_entity_poly.entity_id
_entity_poly.type
_entity_poly.pdbx_seq_one_letter_code
_entity_poly.pdbx_strand_id
1 'polypeptide(L)'
;MEFPFDINSVFKTPITKIHNNLLPEGFQGDRRLAGDVAMKVGEVITALGEASANAQGLAQPITTGHKIRNQDHNVYVLTDPNGKGGRGTVTGILKTGKKNLYVFDDKGEHKQVTPTCVLDFYVHESQQRAGKGKQLFEHMLKEERIQHPAQLAIDRPSSKLLNFLGKHYGLTNSLPQSNNFVVYDEFFKDPKELPKQTSMHSAQCGMRANGLQDPKQLPQTQMYHGRYGAPRPPCSMGQIIHNVPPNNGVLTQEPSGYRK
;
A
#
# COMPACT_ATOMS: atom_id res chain seq x y z
N MET A 1 14.11 -2.94 11.30
CA MET A 1 15.37 -3.69 11.42
C MET A 1 16.43 -2.82 12.08
N GLU A 2 17.28 -3.45 12.89
CA GLU A 2 18.36 -2.79 13.60
C GLU A 2 19.71 -3.26 13.08
N PHE A 3 20.72 -2.40 13.17
CA PHE A 3 22.09 -2.67 12.75
C PHE A 3 23.07 -2.37 13.90
N PRO A 4 24.31 -2.89 13.84
CA PRO A 4 25.33 -2.65 14.87
C PRO A 4 25.92 -1.24 14.83
N PHE A 5 25.58 -0.43 13.83
CA PHE A 5 25.99 0.97 13.67
C PHE A 5 24.80 1.93 13.70
N ASP A 6 25.08 3.21 13.91
CA ASP A 6 24.07 4.28 13.88
C ASP A 6 23.56 4.52 12.46
N ILE A 7 22.27 4.26 12.24
CA ILE A 7 21.60 4.43 10.95
C ILE A 7 21.50 5.92 10.59
N ASN A 8 21.32 6.78 11.58
CA ASN A 8 21.16 8.23 11.35
C ASN A 8 22.46 8.88 10.85
N SER A 9 23.61 8.28 11.14
CA SER A 9 24.91 8.73 10.62
C SER A 9 25.05 8.54 9.10
N VAL A 10 24.37 7.53 8.54
CA VAL A 10 24.41 7.17 7.12
C VAL A 10 23.22 7.77 6.37
N PHE A 11 22.03 7.64 6.94
CA PHE A 11 20.75 8.04 6.36
C PHE A 11 20.23 9.29 7.08
N LYS A 12 20.60 10.46 6.57
CA LYS A 12 20.26 11.75 7.18
C LYS A 12 18.81 12.16 6.95
N THR A 13 18.16 11.62 5.93
CA THR A 13 16.77 11.88 5.57
C THR A 13 15.90 10.66 5.85
N PRO A 14 14.59 10.83 6.10
CA PRO A 14 13.69 9.69 6.33
C PRO A 14 13.61 8.72 5.15
N ILE A 15 13.71 9.25 3.93
CA ILE A 15 13.84 8.46 2.71
C ILE A 15 15.11 8.91 2.01
N THR A 16 15.99 7.96 1.72
CA THR A 16 17.26 8.21 1.06
C THR A 16 17.33 7.37 -0.21
N LYS A 17 17.63 8.02 -1.33
CA LYS A 17 17.92 7.37 -2.60
C LYS A 17 19.38 6.95 -2.65
N ILE A 18 19.62 5.77 -3.18
CA ILE A 18 20.93 5.13 -3.26
C ILE A 18 21.12 4.66 -4.70
N HIS A 19 22.27 4.98 -5.27
CA HIS A 19 22.64 4.57 -6.61
C HIS A 19 23.49 3.28 -6.61
N ASN A 20 23.91 2.84 -7.80
CA ASN A 20 24.81 1.70 -7.98
C ASN A 20 26.15 1.80 -7.23
N ASN A 21 26.61 3.01 -6.90
CA ASN A 21 27.82 3.20 -6.09
C ASN A 21 27.63 2.87 -4.59
N LEU A 22 26.42 2.51 -4.16
CA LEU A 22 26.04 2.28 -2.76
C LEU A 22 26.23 3.50 -1.86
N LEU A 23 26.25 4.71 -2.45
CA LEU A 23 26.31 5.95 -1.70
C LEU A 23 24.93 6.61 -1.66
N PRO A 24 24.54 7.19 -0.52
CA PRO A 24 23.39 8.09 -0.44
C PRO A 24 23.48 9.22 -1.46
N GLU A 25 22.35 9.59 -2.06
CA GLU A 25 22.25 10.78 -2.89
C GLU A 25 22.68 12.03 -2.10
N GLY A 26 23.53 12.85 -2.70
CA GLY A 26 24.09 14.03 -2.03
C GLY A 26 25.16 13.74 -0.98
N PHE A 27 25.74 12.52 -0.95
CA PHE A 27 26.87 12.22 -0.08
C PHE A 27 28.05 13.18 -0.33
N GLN A 28 28.52 13.81 0.74
CA GLN A 28 29.70 14.67 0.76
C GLN A 28 30.69 14.11 1.80
N GLY A 29 31.88 13.72 1.36
CA GLY A 29 32.91 13.19 2.24
C GLY A 29 34.11 12.62 1.51
N ASP A 30 35.17 12.34 2.26
CA ASP A 30 36.43 11.82 1.73
C ASP A 30 36.28 10.38 1.22
N ARG A 31 37.22 9.96 0.35
CA ARG A 31 37.26 8.62 -0.25
C ARG A 31 37.21 7.48 0.78
N ARG A 32 37.83 7.67 1.95
CA ARG A 32 37.81 6.69 3.05
C ARG A 32 36.42 6.57 3.68
N LEU A 33 35.75 7.70 3.93
CA LEU A 33 34.39 7.74 4.46
C LEU A 33 33.40 7.15 3.46
N ALA A 34 33.58 7.43 2.16
CA ALA A 34 32.77 6.85 1.10
C ALA A 34 32.84 5.32 1.10
N GLY A 35 34.02 4.74 1.28
CA GLY A 35 34.19 3.28 1.40
C GLY A 35 33.43 2.69 2.59
N ASP A 36 33.56 3.30 3.77
CA ASP A 36 32.86 2.87 4.98
C ASP A 36 31.32 2.97 4.84
N VAL A 37 30.83 4.08 4.30
CA VAL A 37 29.41 4.29 4.03
C VAL A 37 28.88 3.28 3.02
N ALA A 38 29.60 3.04 1.92
CA ALA A 38 29.21 2.07 0.91
C ALA A 38 29.12 0.64 1.47
N MET A 39 30.01 0.27 2.41
CA MET A 39 29.94 -1.02 3.10
C MET A 39 28.69 -1.10 3.98
N LYS A 40 28.44 -0.09 4.83
CA LYS A 40 27.26 -0.04 5.71
C LYS A 40 25.96 -0.06 4.92
N VAL A 41 25.87 0.73 3.85
CA VAL A 41 24.72 0.74 2.94
C VAL A 41 24.53 -0.62 2.27
N GLY A 42 25.61 -1.25 1.81
CA GLY A 42 25.57 -2.59 1.24
C GLY A 42 25.03 -3.64 2.21
N GLU A 43 25.41 -3.57 3.49
CA GLU A 43 24.88 -4.42 4.56
C GLU A 43 23.38 -4.19 4.78
N VAL A 44 22.96 -2.92 4.87
CA VAL A 44 21.54 -2.56 5.02
C VAL A 44 20.68 -3.07 3.86
N ILE A 45 21.12 -2.86 2.61
CA ILE A 45 20.41 -3.32 1.41
C ILE A 45 20.34 -4.85 1.38
N THR A 46 21.42 -5.53 1.76
CA THR A 46 21.46 -7.00 1.74
C THR A 46 20.49 -7.59 2.76
N ALA A 47 20.50 -7.10 4.00
CA ALA A 47 19.56 -7.54 5.02
C ALA A 47 18.09 -7.24 4.66
N LEU A 48 17.81 -6.06 4.08
CA LEU A 48 16.49 -5.73 3.57
C LEU A 48 16.04 -6.64 2.42
N GLY A 49 16.96 -6.97 1.51
CA GLY A 49 16.68 -7.84 0.38
C GLY A 49 16.46 -9.30 0.79
N GLU A 50 17.17 -9.79 1.80
CA GLU A 50 16.93 -11.10 2.42
C GLU A 50 15.54 -11.16 3.07
N ALA A 51 15.19 -10.13 3.85
CA ALA A 51 13.86 -10.03 4.44
C ALA A 51 12.75 -9.94 3.38
N SER A 52 12.98 -9.18 2.30
CA SER A 52 12.06 -9.11 1.16
C SER A 52 11.89 -10.48 0.49
N ALA A 53 12.99 -11.22 0.28
CA ALA A 53 12.97 -12.56 -0.31
C ALA A 53 12.16 -13.53 0.54
N ASN A 54 12.38 -13.52 1.87
CA ASN A 54 11.64 -14.36 2.81
C ASN A 54 10.14 -14.03 2.80
N ALA A 55 9.78 -12.76 2.79
CA ALA A 55 8.37 -12.32 2.75
C ALA A 55 7.66 -12.66 1.42
N GLN A 56 8.41 -12.78 0.33
CA GLN A 56 7.91 -13.19 -1.00
C GLN A 56 8.02 -14.70 -1.26
N GLY A 57 8.66 -15.46 -0.37
CA GLY A 57 8.90 -16.90 -0.57
C GLY A 57 9.91 -17.21 -1.67
N LEU A 58 10.87 -16.32 -1.94
CA LEU A 58 11.91 -16.51 -2.93
C LEU A 58 13.07 -17.33 -2.37
N ALA A 59 13.63 -18.24 -3.17
CA ALA A 59 14.77 -19.07 -2.76
C ALA A 59 16.09 -18.28 -2.60
N GLN A 60 16.22 -17.15 -3.29
CA GLN A 60 17.40 -16.29 -3.26
C GLN A 60 16.99 -14.81 -3.31
N PRO A 61 17.66 -13.92 -2.57
CA PRO A 61 17.34 -12.50 -2.59
C PRO A 61 17.63 -11.85 -3.93
N ILE A 62 16.65 -11.12 -4.48
CA ILE A 62 16.78 -10.40 -5.74
C ILE A 62 17.45 -9.03 -5.58
N THR A 63 17.62 -8.57 -4.35
CA THR A 63 18.21 -7.28 -3.99
C THR A 63 19.33 -7.53 -2.99
N THR A 64 20.57 -7.24 -3.37
CA THR A 64 21.74 -7.29 -2.47
C THR A 64 22.70 -6.16 -2.83
N GLY A 65 23.57 -5.75 -1.90
CA GLY A 65 24.55 -4.70 -2.18
C GLY A 65 25.44 -5.02 -3.40
N HIS A 66 25.79 -6.30 -3.58
CA HIS A 66 26.55 -6.75 -4.76
C HIS A 66 25.75 -6.62 -6.07
N LYS A 67 24.47 -7.05 -6.08
CA LYS A 67 23.61 -6.95 -7.28
C LYS A 67 23.39 -5.50 -7.69
N ILE A 68 23.12 -4.62 -6.72
CA ILE A 68 22.94 -3.18 -6.97
C ILE A 68 24.20 -2.55 -7.54
N ARG A 69 25.40 -2.94 -7.09
CA ARG A 69 26.65 -2.39 -7.62
C ARG A 69 26.88 -2.68 -9.11
N ASN A 70 26.38 -3.82 -9.58
CA ASN A 70 26.56 -4.28 -10.95
C ASN A 70 25.38 -3.92 -11.87
N GLN A 71 24.36 -3.22 -11.36
CA GLN A 71 23.13 -2.89 -12.08
C GLN A 71 22.84 -1.39 -11.98
N ASP A 72 22.30 -0.79 -13.04
CA ASP A 72 21.87 0.61 -13.01
C ASP A 72 20.47 0.73 -12.40
N HIS A 73 20.37 0.37 -11.12
CA HIS A 73 19.13 0.43 -10.33
C HIS A 73 19.25 1.50 -9.26
N ASN A 74 18.13 2.14 -8.97
CA ASN A 74 17.99 3.03 -7.83
C ASN A 74 17.29 2.28 -6.69
N VAL A 75 17.75 2.53 -5.47
CA VAL A 75 17.15 1.97 -4.26
C VAL A 75 16.75 3.10 -3.33
N TYR A 76 15.49 3.12 -2.93
CA TYR A 76 14.97 4.03 -1.93
C TYR A 76 14.85 3.28 -0.62
N VAL A 77 15.57 3.74 0.41
CA VAL A 77 15.54 3.16 1.75
C VAL A 77 14.76 4.09 2.67
N LEU A 78 13.80 3.53 3.40
CA LEU A 78 12.99 4.21 4.40
C LEU A 78 13.54 3.92 5.80
N THR A 79 13.88 4.97 6.53
CA THR A 79 14.36 4.91 7.91
C THR A 79 13.39 5.58 8.88
N ASP A 80 13.41 5.12 10.11
CA ASP A 80 12.78 5.77 11.25
C ASP A 80 13.87 6.28 12.19
N PRO A 81 14.16 7.60 12.22
CA PRO A 81 15.23 8.18 13.02
C PRO A 81 15.07 7.97 14.53
N ASN A 82 13.83 7.85 15.00
CA ASN A 82 13.52 7.70 16.42
C ASN A 82 13.68 6.26 16.92
N GLY A 83 13.90 5.31 16.02
CA GLY A 83 14.09 3.90 16.37
C GLY A 83 15.31 3.67 17.27
N LYS A 84 15.25 2.60 18.07
CA LYS A 84 16.35 2.11 18.94
C LYS A 84 16.94 3.20 19.86
N GLY A 85 16.08 4.03 20.45
CA GLY A 85 16.50 5.12 21.34
C GLY A 85 17.26 6.23 20.62
N GLY A 86 16.91 6.53 19.37
CA GLY A 86 17.51 7.62 18.58
C GLY A 86 18.70 7.22 17.69
N ARG A 87 19.02 5.92 17.59
CA ARG A 87 20.06 5.40 16.66
C ARG A 87 19.53 5.07 15.26
N GLY A 88 18.24 5.28 15.05
CA GLY A 88 17.56 5.00 13.80
C GLY A 88 17.30 3.51 13.56
N THR A 89 16.25 3.20 12.82
CA THR A 89 15.96 1.85 12.34
C THR A 89 15.55 1.87 10.89
N VAL A 90 15.80 0.78 10.18
CA VAL A 90 15.42 0.67 8.76
C VAL A 90 14.07 -0.02 8.66
N THR A 91 13.15 0.58 7.91
CA THR A 91 11.72 0.19 7.87
C THR A 91 11.31 -0.39 6.52
N GLY A 92 11.93 0.02 5.42
CA GLY A 92 11.54 -0.49 4.11
C GLY A 92 12.52 -0.15 3.00
N ILE A 93 12.31 -0.79 1.86
CA ILE A 93 13.11 -0.68 0.64
C ILE A 93 12.19 -0.67 -0.59
N LEU A 94 12.54 0.13 -1.58
CA LEU A 94 11.90 0.15 -2.90
C LEU A 94 13.00 0.25 -3.95
N LYS A 95 13.11 -0.77 -4.80
CA LYS A 95 14.09 -0.86 -5.88
C LYS A 95 13.42 -0.58 -7.21
N THR A 96 14.00 0.33 -7.98
CA THR A 96 13.57 0.68 -9.34
C THR A 96 14.73 0.60 -10.32
N GLY A 97 14.40 0.47 -11.60
CA GLY A 97 15.40 0.50 -12.66
C GLY A 97 14.77 0.50 -14.04
N LYS A 98 15.47 1.04 -15.03
CA LYS A 98 15.02 0.99 -16.42
C LYS A 98 15.26 -0.40 -17.00
N LYS A 99 14.28 -0.94 -17.72
CA LYS A 99 14.39 -2.22 -18.41
C LYS A 99 13.86 -2.11 -19.82
N ASN A 100 14.56 -2.72 -20.77
CA ASN A 100 14.05 -2.89 -22.13
C ASN A 100 13.05 -4.03 -22.11
N LEU A 101 11.78 -3.72 -22.33
CA LEU A 101 10.68 -4.68 -22.30
C LEU A 101 9.99 -4.73 -23.67
N TYR A 102 9.58 -5.93 -24.05
CA TYR A 102 8.60 -6.16 -25.09
C TYR A 102 7.27 -6.41 -24.39
N VAL A 103 6.32 -5.49 -24.57
CA VAL A 103 4.99 -5.54 -23.93
C VAL A 103 3.92 -5.50 -25.02
N PHE A 104 2.73 -5.97 -24.71
CA PHE A 104 1.56 -5.86 -25.58
C PHE A 104 0.46 -5.04 -24.89
N ASP A 105 -0.31 -4.31 -25.70
CA ASP A 105 -1.48 -3.56 -25.25
C ASP A 105 -2.75 -4.43 -25.20
N ASP A 106 -3.87 -3.82 -24.84
CA ASP A 106 -5.19 -4.46 -24.78
C ASP A 106 -5.67 -5.04 -26.12
N LYS A 107 -5.10 -4.57 -27.24
CA LYS A 107 -5.36 -5.06 -28.61
C LYS A 107 -4.40 -6.16 -29.04
N GLY A 108 -3.41 -6.49 -28.20
CA GLY A 108 -2.37 -7.48 -28.50
C GLY A 108 -1.25 -6.95 -29.40
N GLU A 109 -1.14 -5.63 -29.61
CA GLU A 109 -0.06 -5.05 -30.40
C GLU A 109 1.24 -5.02 -29.58
N HIS A 110 2.32 -5.60 -30.12
CA HIS A 110 3.61 -5.65 -29.45
C HIS A 110 4.40 -4.34 -29.62
N LYS A 111 4.91 -3.82 -28.50
CA LYS A 111 5.69 -2.58 -28.42
C LYS A 111 6.98 -2.81 -27.63
N GLN A 112 8.09 -2.33 -28.17
CA GLN A 112 9.36 -2.29 -27.45
C GLN A 112 9.48 -0.95 -26.72
N VAL A 113 9.67 -1.00 -25.40
CA VAL A 113 9.70 0.17 -24.52
C VAL A 113 10.80 0.05 -23.49
N THR A 114 11.24 1.18 -22.93
CA THR A 114 12.23 1.22 -21.83
C THR A 114 11.68 1.99 -20.62
N PRO A 115 10.64 1.47 -19.93
CA PRO A 115 10.04 2.15 -18.78
C PRO A 115 10.89 2.05 -17.53
N THR A 116 10.62 2.94 -16.56
CA THR A 116 10.99 2.67 -15.16
C THR A 116 10.18 1.47 -14.68
N CYS A 117 10.88 0.52 -14.07
CA CYS A 117 10.27 -0.66 -13.49
C CYS A 117 10.38 -0.65 -11.96
N VAL A 118 9.35 -1.13 -11.27
CA VAL A 118 9.43 -1.51 -9.86
C VAL A 118 9.88 -2.97 -9.79
N LEU A 119 11.02 -3.19 -9.16
CA LEU A 119 11.73 -4.49 -9.21
C LEU A 119 11.77 -5.20 -7.86
N ASP A 120 11.64 -4.47 -6.77
CA ASP A 120 11.50 -5.03 -5.42
C ASP A 120 10.86 -3.98 -4.52
N PHE A 121 9.91 -4.37 -3.67
CA PHE A 121 9.25 -3.44 -2.77
C PHE A 121 8.85 -4.15 -1.49
N TYR A 122 9.42 -3.70 -0.39
CA TYR A 122 9.25 -4.33 0.90
C TYR A 122 9.20 -3.30 2.02
N VAL A 123 8.29 -3.55 2.96
CA VAL A 123 8.19 -2.83 4.24
C VAL A 123 8.17 -3.89 5.32
N HIS A 124 8.99 -3.67 6.35
CA HIS A 124 9.11 -4.54 7.51
C HIS A 124 7.73 -4.88 8.08
N GLU A 125 7.51 -6.15 8.43
CA GLU A 125 6.20 -6.72 8.76
C GLU A 125 5.50 -5.94 9.87
N SER A 126 6.25 -5.52 10.90
CA SER A 126 5.72 -4.75 12.03
C SER A 126 5.20 -3.36 11.66
N GLN A 127 5.56 -2.83 10.48
CA GLN A 127 5.21 -1.50 10.00
C GLN A 127 4.33 -1.56 8.73
N GLN A 128 3.89 -2.75 8.32
CA GLN A 128 2.96 -2.90 7.21
C GLN A 128 1.60 -2.28 7.58
N ARG A 129 0.91 -1.74 6.56
CA ARG A 129 -0.40 -1.05 6.69
C ARG A 129 -0.39 0.26 7.50
N ALA A 130 0.76 0.73 7.97
CA ALA A 130 0.92 2.04 8.65
C ALA A 130 1.18 3.23 7.69
N GLY A 131 0.89 3.09 6.39
CA GLY A 131 1.11 4.14 5.38
C GLY A 131 2.54 4.31 4.88
N LYS A 132 3.53 3.65 5.50
CA LYS A 132 4.96 3.69 5.14
C LYS A 132 5.23 3.33 3.67
N GLY A 133 4.54 2.32 3.14
CA GLY A 133 4.66 1.95 1.73
C GLY A 133 4.21 3.06 0.78
N LYS A 134 3.13 3.78 1.11
CA LYS A 134 2.63 4.91 0.31
C LYS A 134 3.65 6.05 0.32
N GLN A 135 4.18 6.38 1.50
CA GLN A 135 5.20 7.40 1.67
C GLN A 135 6.44 7.12 0.80
N LEU A 136 6.91 5.87 0.80
CA LEU A 136 8.07 5.46 0.01
C LEU A 136 7.79 5.54 -1.50
N PHE A 137 6.62 5.06 -1.93
CA PHE A 137 6.22 5.05 -3.33
C PHE A 137 6.00 6.47 -3.88
N GLU A 138 5.32 7.35 -3.14
CA GLU A 138 5.12 8.75 -3.51
C GLU A 138 6.45 9.52 -3.63
N HIS A 139 7.39 9.26 -2.72
CA HIS A 139 8.72 9.83 -2.81
C HIS A 139 9.44 9.38 -4.09
N MET A 140 9.39 8.09 -4.41
CA MET A 140 9.96 7.56 -5.66
C MET A 140 9.33 8.21 -6.89
N LEU A 141 8.00 8.33 -6.96
CA LEU A 141 7.33 8.98 -8.09
C LEU A 141 7.80 10.43 -8.30
N LYS A 142 7.96 11.18 -7.20
CA LYS A 142 8.45 12.56 -7.24
C LYS A 142 9.89 12.64 -7.72
N GLU A 143 10.78 11.81 -7.16
CA GLU A 143 12.20 11.78 -7.51
C GLU A 143 12.44 11.35 -8.96
N GLU A 144 11.67 10.39 -9.45
CA GLU A 144 11.76 9.91 -10.84
C GLU A 144 10.94 10.76 -11.82
N ARG A 145 10.25 11.80 -11.34
CA ARG A 145 9.39 12.70 -12.13
C ARG A 145 8.30 11.96 -12.91
N ILE A 146 7.77 10.89 -12.32
CA ILE A 146 6.71 10.07 -12.89
C ILE A 146 5.37 10.71 -12.54
N GLN A 147 4.62 11.11 -13.57
CA GLN A 147 3.37 11.84 -13.38
C GLN A 147 2.23 10.94 -12.91
N HIS A 148 2.23 9.67 -13.35
CA HIS A 148 1.22 8.71 -12.98
C HIS A 148 1.79 7.30 -12.81
N PRO A 149 1.41 6.54 -11.76
CA PRO A 149 1.92 5.19 -11.51
C PRO A 149 1.64 4.16 -12.60
N ALA A 150 0.62 4.37 -13.44
CA ALA A 150 0.34 3.51 -14.59
C ALA A 150 1.49 3.47 -15.62
N GLN A 151 2.40 4.45 -15.61
CA GLN A 151 3.58 4.51 -16.47
C GLN A 151 4.70 3.54 -16.02
N LEU A 152 4.56 2.93 -14.85
CA LEU A 152 5.50 1.96 -14.31
C LEU A 152 5.17 0.56 -14.83
N ALA A 153 6.21 -0.21 -15.14
CA ALA A 153 6.09 -1.65 -15.27
C ALA A 153 6.46 -2.33 -13.94
N ILE A 154 5.71 -3.33 -13.50
CA ILE A 154 5.95 -3.99 -12.21
C ILE A 154 6.42 -5.43 -12.46
N ASP A 155 7.59 -5.80 -11.96
CA ASP A 155 8.14 -7.16 -12.08
C ASP A 155 7.47 -8.08 -11.04
N ARG A 156 6.75 -9.11 -11.50
CA ARG A 156 6.13 -10.16 -10.67
C ARG A 156 5.43 -9.61 -9.40
N PRO A 157 4.43 -8.72 -9.54
CA PRO A 157 3.81 -8.09 -8.39
C PRO A 157 3.13 -9.12 -7.46
N SER A 158 3.35 -8.96 -6.15
CA SER A 158 2.59 -9.70 -5.15
C SER A 158 1.12 -9.23 -5.10
N SER A 159 0.22 -10.07 -4.59
CA SER A 159 -1.18 -9.68 -4.34
C SER A 159 -1.29 -8.48 -3.39
N LYS A 160 -0.36 -8.33 -2.43
CA LYS A 160 -0.28 -7.15 -1.56
C LYS A 160 0.02 -5.88 -2.36
N LEU A 161 0.92 -5.96 -3.34
CA LEU A 161 1.30 -4.84 -4.20
C LEU A 161 0.18 -4.45 -5.16
N LEU A 162 -0.47 -5.41 -5.82
CA LEU A 162 -1.62 -5.15 -6.69
C LEU A 162 -2.74 -4.43 -5.92
N ASN A 163 -3.09 -4.93 -4.74
CA ASN A 163 -4.09 -4.28 -3.87
C ASN A 163 -3.66 -2.89 -3.40
N PHE A 164 -2.36 -2.69 -3.14
CA PHE A 164 -1.82 -1.38 -2.78
C PHE A 164 -1.97 -0.38 -3.93
N LEU A 165 -1.64 -0.80 -5.16
CA LEU A 165 -1.74 0.03 -6.36
C LEU A 165 -3.21 0.36 -6.69
N GLY A 166 -4.10 -0.63 -6.61
CA GLY A 166 -5.55 -0.41 -6.77
C GLY A 166 -6.12 0.55 -5.73
N LYS A 167 -5.78 0.37 -4.45
CA LYS A 167 -6.29 1.21 -3.36
C LYS A 167 -5.80 2.67 -3.43
N HIS A 168 -4.52 2.89 -3.72
CA HIS A 168 -3.91 4.21 -3.61
C HIS A 168 -3.85 4.98 -4.93
N TYR A 169 -3.87 4.28 -6.06
CA TYR A 169 -3.68 4.88 -7.38
C TYR A 169 -4.76 4.48 -8.38
N GLY A 170 -5.80 3.74 -7.97
CA GLY A 170 -6.90 3.33 -8.85
C GLY A 170 -6.50 2.32 -9.93
N LEU A 171 -5.33 1.71 -9.81
CA LEU A 171 -4.80 0.77 -10.80
C LEU A 171 -5.43 -0.62 -10.61
N THR A 172 -6.59 -0.84 -11.25
CA THR A 172 -7.32 -2.11 -11.18
C THR A 172 -7.17 -2.98 -12.41
N ASN A 173 -7.00 -2.37 -13.58
CA ASN A 173 -6.96 -3.07 -14.86
C ASN A 173 -5.51 -3.44 -15.21
N SER A 174 -5.01 -4.49 -14.56
CA SER A 174 -3.68 -5.02 -14.84
C SER A 174 -3.68 -5.80 -16.15
N LEU A 175 -2.64 -5.62 -16.95
CA LEU A 175 -2.34 -6.38 -18.17
C LEU A 175 -1.10 -7.25 -17.93
N PRO A 176 -1.25 -8.52 -17.52
CA PRO A 176 -0.13 -9.44 -17.34
C PRO A 176 0.58 -9.69 -18.67
N GLN A 177 1.91 -9.65 -18.65
CA GLN A 177 2.76 -9.81 -19.83
C GLN A 177 3.45 -11.17 -19.83
N SER A 178 3.88 -11.64 -21.01
CA SER A 178 4.58 -12.94 -21.16
C SER A 178 5.94 -12.99 -20.46
N ASN A 179 6.55 -11.83 -20.20
CA ASN A 179 7.82 -11.69 -19.49
C ASN A 179 7.67 -11.62 -17.95
N ASN A 180 6.48 -11.91 -17.41
CA ASN A 180 6.11 -11.82 -15.98
C ASN A 180 6.02 -10.40 -15.42
N PHE A 181 6.13 -9.37 -16.27
CA PHE A 181 5.79 -8.02 -15.87
C PHE A 181 4.27 -7.82 -15.90
N VAL A 182 3.82 -6.83 -15.13
CA VAL A 182 2.47 -6.30 -15.21
C VAL A 182 2.57 -4.83 -15.57
N VAL A 183 1.82 -4.44 -16.59
CA VAL A 183 1.55 -3.04 -16.95
C VAL A 183 0.06 -2.78 -16.75
N TYR A 184 -0.37 -1.52 -16.89
CA TYR A 184 -1.78 -1.13 -16.77
C TYR A 184 -2.26 -0.50 -18.08
N ASP A 185 -3.58 -0.46 -18.31
CA ASP A 185 -4.17 0.06 -19.55
C ASP A 185 -3.64 1.46 -19.91
N GLU A 186 -3.42 2.32 -18.92
CA GLU A 186 -2.93 3.68 -19.15
C GLU A 186 -1.41 3.78 -19.33
N PHE A 187 -0.69 2.66 -19.33
CA PHE A 187 0.76 2.61 -19.58
C PHE A 187 1.14 3.18 -20.95
N PHE A 188 0.30 2.95 -21.96
CA PHE A 188 0.52 3.39 -23.34
C PHE A 188 -0.11 4.75 -23.65
N LYS A 189 -0.86 5.34 -22.71
CA LYS A 189 -1.52 6.63 -22.91
C LYS A 189 -0.54 7.77 -22.72
N ASP A 190 -0.77 8.87 -23.43
CA ASP A 190 0.07 10.04 -23.28
C ASP A 190 -0.04 10.60 -21.85
N PRO A 191 1.07 10.94 -21.17
CA PRO A 191 1.07 11.46 -19.80
C PRO A 191 0.12 12.63 -19.56
N LYS A 192 -0.15 13.43 -20.58
CA LYS A 192 -1.06 14.59 -20.53
C LYS A 192 -2.53 14.20 -20.44
N GLU A 193 -2.89 13.01 -20.89
CA GLU A 193 -4.26 12.49 -20.92
C GLU A 193 -4.61 11.73 -19.64
N LEU A 194 -3.62 11.37 -18.83
CA LEU A 194 -3.86 10.71 -17.55
C LEU A 194 -4.42 11.70 -16.52
N PRO A 195 -5.36 11.25 -15.67
CA PRO A 195 -5.85 12.07 -14.57
C PRO A 195 -4.68 12.43 -13.66
N LYS A 196 -4.46 13.74 -13.47
CA LYS A 196 -3.45 14.24 -12.52
C LYS A 196 -3.78 13.69 -11.15
N GLN A 197 -2.79 13.13 -10.46
CA GLN A 197 -2.93 12.65 -9.09
C GLN A 197 -3.60 13.72 -8.23
N THR A 198 -4.88 13.53 -7.96
CA THR A 198 -5.51 14.23 -6.84
C THR A 198 -5.06 13.42 -5.65
N SER A 199 -4.05 13.92 -4.91
CA SER A 199 -3.82 13.37 -3.59
C SER A 199 -5.17 13.49 -2.88
N MET A 200 -5.85 12.37 -2.69
CA MET A 200 -6.87 12.29 -1.66
C MET A 200 -6.11 12.45 -0.35
N HIS A 201 -5.77 13.70 -0.02
CA HIS A 201 -5.70 14.15 1.35
C HIS A 201 -6.96 13.58 1.96
N SER A 202 -6.79 12.80 3.02
CA SER A 202 -7.88 12.26 3.81
C SER A 202 -8.84 13.39 4.13
N ALA A 203 -9.86 13.59 3.29
CA ALA A 203 -11.13 14.13 3.71
C ALA A 203 -11.61 13.08 4.70
N GLN A 204 -11.26 13.35 5.96
CA GLN A 204 -12.06 13.08 7.14
C GLN A 204 -13.18 12.09 6.81
N CYS A 205 -12.96 10.82 7.14
CA CYS A 205 -14.07 9.90 7.32
C CYS A 205 -14.89 10.45 8.50
N GLY A 206 -15.75 11.40 8.17
CA GLY A 206 -16.80 11.98 8.99
C GLY A 206 -18.14 11.63 8.38
N MET A 207 -18.30 10.38 7.91
CA MET A 207 -19.62 9.78 7.82
C MET A 207 -20.10 9.51 9.25
N ARG A 208 -20.44 10.58 9.98
CA ARG A 208 -21.37 10.47 11.11
C ARG A 208 -22.75 10.24 10.52
N ALA A 209 -23.03 8.99 10.18
CA ALA A 209 -24.38 8.48 10.38
C ALA A 209 -24.62 8.53 11.89
N ASN A 210 -25.46 9.46 12.33
CA ASN A 210 -26.41 9.35 13.44
C ASN A 210 -26.69 10.73 14.01
N GLY A 211 -27.96 11.15 13.85
CA GLY A 211 -28.51 12.35 14.44
C GLY A 211 -28.37 12.32 15.96
N LEU A 212 -27.69 13.34 16.47
CA LEU A 212 -27.86 13.79 17.85
C LEU A 212 -28.89 14.92 17.77
N GLN A 213 -30.17 14.59 17.92
CA GLN A 213 -31.19 15.59 18.20
C GLN A 213 -31.18 15.87 19.70
N ASP A 214 -31.08 17.16 20.04
CA ASP A 214 -31.31 17.69 21.38
C ASP A 214 -32.67 17.21 21.92
N PRO A 215 -32.78 16.84 23.21
CA PRO A 215 -34.00 16.28 23.79
C PRO A 215 -35.00 17.39 24.16
N LYS A 216 -35.53 18.11 23.16
CA LYS A 216 -36.70 18.97 23.32
C LYS A 216 -37.50 19.00 22.02
N GLN A 217 -38.45 18.07 21.91
CA GLN A 217 -39.69 18.08 21.10
C GLN A 217 -39.92 16.70 20.44
N LEU A 218 -40.78 15.87 21.04
CA LEU A 218 -41.40 14.72 20.35
C LEU A 218 -42.81 15.10 19.89
N PRO A 219 -43.16 14.75 18.64
CA PRO A 219 -44.47 14.13 18.39
C PRO A 219 -44.33 12.76 17.70
N GLN A 220 -45.02 11.78 18.32
CA GLN A 220 -45.65 10.56 17.80
C GLN A 220 -45.08 9.82 16.56
N THR A 221 -44.65 8.58 16.82
CA THR A 221 -44.76 7.36 16.00
C THR A 221 -44.42 7.45 14.51
N GLN A 222 -43.18 7.08 14.15
CA GLN A 222 -42.86 6.60 12.81
C GLN A 222 -42.31 5.17 12.87
N MET A 223 -43.04 4.26 12.22
CA MET A 223 -42.65 2.87 11.97
C MET A 223 -41.54 2.82 10.91
N TYR A 224 -40.35 2.34 11.29
CA TYR A 224 -39.26 2.12 10.34
C TYR A 224 -39.53 0.86 9.51
N HIS A 225 -39.79 1.03 8.22
CA HIS A 225 -39.99 -0.06 7.26
C HIS A 225 -38.64 -0.56 6.70
N GLY A 226 -38.51 -1.87 6.49
CA GLY A 226 -37.34 -2.45 5.82
C GLY A 226 -37.31 -2.15 4.31
N ARG A 227 -36.21 -2.49 3.63
CA ARG A 227 -36.01 -2.28 2.18
C ARG A 227 -37.09 -2.90 1.26
N TYR A 228 -37.94 -3.79 1.78
CA TYR A 228 -39.07 -4.39 1.05
C TYR A 228 -40.44 -4.04 1.66
N GLY A 229 -40.54 -2.99 2.50
CA GLY A 229 -41.81 -2.52 3.05
C GLY A 229 -42.45 -3.42 4.12
N ALA A 230 -41.85 -4.56 4.48
CA ALA A 230 -42.39 -5.44 5.52
C ALA A 230 -42.17 -4.84 6.93
N PRO A 231 -43.18 -4.84 7.81
CA PRO A 231 -43.03 -4.51 9.23
C PRO A 231 -42.05 -5.46 9.90
N ARG A 232 -41.07 -4.91 10.64
CA ARG A 232 -40.12 -5.73 11.40
C ARG A 232 -40.74 -6.14 12.74
N PRO A 233 -40.61 -7.40 13.17
CA PRO A 233 -41.03 -7.80 14.51
C PRO A 233 -40.18 -7.08 15.57
N PRO A 234 -40.75 -6.73 16.73
CA PRO A 234 -40.03 -6.06 17.80
C PRO A 234 -38.90 -6.96 18.32
N CYS A 235 -37.68 -6.43 18.40
CA CYS A 235 -36.54 -7.14 18.97
C CYS A 235 -36.53 -7.01 20.50
N SER A 236 -36.19 -8.09 21.21
CA SER A 236 -36.20 -8.13 22.69
C SER A 236 -35.30 -7.06 23.34
N MET A 237 -34.20 -6.69 22.67
CA MET A 237 -33.32 -5.61 23.12
C MET A 237 -33.99 -4.22 23.14
N GLY A 238 -34.91 -3.94 22.20
CA GLY A 238 -35.61 -2.66 22.15
C GLY A 238 -36.66 -2.49 23.26
N GLN A 239 -37.21 -3.59 23.76
CA GLN A 239 -38.21 -3.57 24.84
C GLN A 239 -37.59 -3.22 26.20
N ILE A 240 -36.32 -3.60 26.42
CA ILE A 240 -35.60 -3.35 27.67
C ILE A 240 -35.21 -1.86 27.80
N ILE A 241 -34.82 -1.22 26.69
CA ILE A 241 -34.38 0.19 26.70
C ILE A 241 -35.54 1.16 26.94
N HIS A 242 -36.76 0.80 26.55
CA HIS A 242 -37.93 1.68 26.60
C HIS A 242 -38.95 1.36 27.71
N ASN A 243 -38.66 0.40 28.60
CA ASN A 243 -39.51 -0.01 29.73
C ASN A 243 -41.00 -0.16 29.35
N VAL A 244 -41.27 -0.77 28.20
CA VAL A 244 -42.63 -0.96 27.68
C VAL A 244 -43.23 -2.22 28.33
N PRO A 245 -44.40 -2.15 28.99
CA PRO A 245 -45.01 -3.32 29.62
C PRO A 245 -45.43 -4.35 28.56
N PRO A 246 -45.37 -5.67 28.87
CA PRO A 246 -45.80 -6.69 27.95
C PRO A 246 -47.30 -6.55 27.68
N ASN A 247 -47.66 -6.33 26.41
CA ASN A 247 -49.05 -6.23 26.00
C ASN A 247 -49.66 -7.64 25.98
N ASN A 248 -50.43 -7.97 27.02
CA ASN A 248 -51.31 -9.14 27.05
C ASN A 248 -52.43 -8.94 26.03
N GLY A 249 -52.47 -9.75 24.97
CA GLY A 249 -53.55 -9.66 24.00
C GLY A 249 -53.51 -10.71 22.89
N VAL A 250 -54.22 -11.82 23.15
CA VAL A 250 -55.05 -12.57 22.19
C VAL A 250 -54.38 -13.63 21.30
N LEU A 251 -54.49 -14.87 21.80
CA LEU A 251 -55.12 -16.08 21.21
C LEU A 251 -54.60 -16.63 19.86
N THR A 252 -53.82 -17.71 20.01
CA THR A 252 -54.00 -19.06 19.42
C THR A 252 -54.68 -19.20 18.05
N GLN A 253 -53.97 -19.84 17.11
CA GLN A 253 -54.49 -20.99 16.36
C GLN A 253 -53.33 -21.94 15.99
N GLU A 254 -53.37 -23.16 16.53
CA GLU A 254 -52.52 -24.28 16.11
C GLU A 254 -53.07 -24.92 14.82
N PRO A 255 -52.24 -25.37 13.87
CA PRO A 255 -52.67 -26.23 12.79
C PRO A 255 -52.77 -27.69 13.28
N SER A 256 -53.99 -28.22 13.28
CA SER A 256 -54.30 -29.63 13.53
C SER A 256 -53.56 -30.54 12.54
N GLY A 257 -52.79 -31.49 13.07
CA GLY A 257 -52.13 -32.52 12.28
C GLY A 257 -53.08 -33.58 11.72
N TYR A 258 -52.64 -34.23 10.64
CA TYR A 258 -53.04 -35.58 10.28
C TYR A 258 -51.80 -36.36 9.84
N ARG A 259 -51.63 -37.55 10.42
CA ARG A 259 -50.65 -38.55 9.98
C ARG A 259 -51.40 -39.85 9.70
N LYS A 260 -51.11 -40.41 8.53
CA LYS A 260 -51.63 -41.61 7.85
C LYS A 260 -52.95 -41.45 7.13
#